data_AF-A0A7X7QWL5-F1
#
_entry.id   AF-A0A7X7QWL5-F1
#
_cell.length_a   1.000
_cell.length_b   1.000
_cell.length_c   1.000
_cell.angle_alpha   90.00
_cell.angle_beta   90.00
_cell.angle_gamma   90.00
#
_symmetry.space_group_name_H-M   'P 1'
#
loop_
_entity.id
_entity.type
_entity.pdbx_description
1 polymer ?
#
loop_
_entity_poly.entity_id
_entity_poly.type
_entity_poly.pdbx_seq_one_letter_code
_entity_poly.pdbx_strand_id
1 'polypeptide(L)'
;DQEIRNKVERALEETASALSLNYNVEMRELNEHAEDLVRRYGNKLLADTVARVGADPKRKLGKNDRLIGAARFCLDNSINPSTIIDVLPLAFSFDVENDPSSKEVCSYYKEHGLAESIKKYCQLNETEPLFGKIIAADKKNRKEQK
;
A
#
# COMPACT_ATOMS: atom_id res chain seq x y z
N ASP A 1 -0.56 17.26 -5.91
CA ASP A 1 -1.33 16.42 -6.82
C ASP A 1 -2.60 15.99 -6.10
N GLN A 2 -3.77 16.31 -6.65
CA GLN A 2 -5.05 16.04 -5.98
C GLN A 2 -5.44 14.55 -6.04
N GLU A 3 -5.11 13.86 -7.13
CA GLU A 3 -5.45 12.45 -7.29
C GLU A 3 -4.66 11.57 -6.33
N ILE A 4 -3.35 11.84 -6.19
CA ILE A 4 -2.49 11.16 -5.22
C ILE A 4 -2.97 11.46 -3.80
N ARG A 5 -3.34 12.71 -3.51
CA ARG A 5 -3.85 13.09 -2.20
C ARG A 5 -5.12 12.32 -1.82
N ASN A 6 -6.08 12.22 -2.75
CA ASN A 6 -7.31 11.47 -2.51
C ASN A 6 -7.05 9.98 -2.22
N LYS A 7 -6.07 9.36 -2.90
CA LYS A 7 -5.65 7.97 -2.64
C LYS A 7 -5.03 7.82 -1.25
N VAL A 8 -4.21 8.78 -0.83
CA VAL A 8 -3.62 8.78 0.53
C VAL A 8 -4.71 8.91 1.60
N GLU A 9 -5.62 9.88 1.45
CA GLU A 9 -6.71 10.11 2.41
C GLU A 9 -7.62 8.89 2.55
N ARG A 10 -8.01 8.26 1.43
CA ARG A 10 -8.82 7.02 1.46
C ARG A 10 -8.10 5.84 2.12
N ALA A 11 -6.81 5.64 1.83
CA ALA A 11 -6.04 4.58 2.49
C ALA A 11 -5.93 4.82 4.01
N LEU A 12 -5.78 6.08 4.43
CA LEU A 12 -5.79 6.44 5.85
C LEU A 12 -7.16 6.16 6.48
N GLU A 13 -8.26 6.52 5.83
CA GLU A 13 -9.63 6.24 6.28
C GLU A 13 -9.90 4.73 6.44
N GLU A 14 -9.47 3.91 5.47
CA GLU A 14 -9.57 2.44 5.53
C GLU A 14 -8.86 1.90 6.79
N THR A 15 -7.61 2.34 7.04
CA THR A 15 -6.85 1.89 8.21
C THR A 15 -7.37 2.47 9.53
N ALA A 16 -7.83 3.73 9.55
CA ALA A 16 -8.41 4.38 10.72
C ALA A 16 -9.69 3.65 11.16
N SER A 17 -10.55 3.29 10.22
CA SER A 17 -11.77 2.51 10.50
C SER A 17 -11.43 1.17 11.16
N ALA A 18 -10.42 0.47 10.65
CA ALA A 18 -9.97 -0.80 11.24
C ALA A 18 -9.37 -0.60 12.65
N LEU A 19 -8.58 0.46 12.84
CA LEU A 19 -7.98 0.80 14.14
C LEU A 19 -9.05 1.14 15.18
N SER A 20 -10.05 1.92 14.80
CA SER A 20 -11.16 2.30 15.68
C SER A 20 -11.91 1.08 16.18
N LEU A 21 -12.27 0.16 15.27
CA LEU A 21 -12.98 -1.07 15.62
C LEU A 21 -12.14 -2.00 16.50
N ASN A 22 -10.87 -2.20 16.16
CA ASN A 22 -10.02 -3.17 16.85
C ASN A 22 -9.59 -2.71 18.25
N TYR A 23 -9.33 -1.40 18.41
CA TYR A 23 -8.74 -0.83 19.62
C TYR A 23 -9.71 0.06 20.41
N ASN A 24 -10.95 0.21 19.95
CA ASN A 24 -11.97 1.07 20.56
C ASN A 24 -11.48 2.53 20.73
N VAL A 25 -10.80 3.03 19.70
CA VAL A 25 -10.32 4.42 19.61
C VAL A 25 -11.36 5.25 18.85
N GLU A 26 -11.64 6.46 19.32
CA GLU A 26 -12.59 7.36 18.68
C GLU A 26 -12.13 7.74 17.26
N MET A 27 -13.03 7.59 16.28
CA MET A 27 -12.73 7.95 14.88
C MET A 27 -12.29 9.40 14.73
N ARG A 28 -12.79 10.29 15.59
CA ARG A 28 -12.38 11.70 15.61
C ARG A 28 -10.87 11.85 15.83
N GLU A 29 -10.31 11.14 16.81
CA GLU A 29 -8.88 11.24 17.13
C GLU A 29 -8.01 10.71 15.97
N LEU A 30 -8.45 9.61 15.34
CA LEU A 30 -7.77 9.03 14.19
C LEU A 30 -7.83 9.94 12.96
N ASN A 31 -8.96 10.61 12.73
CA ASN A 31 -9.11 11.57 11.64
C ASN A 31 -8.24 12.82 11.86
N GLU A 32 -8.24 13.38 13.07
CA GLU A 32 -7.35 14.50 13.44
C GLU A 32 -5.88 14.13 13.22
N HIS A 33 -5.49 12.89 13.58
CA HIS A 33 -4.14 12.37 13.31
C HIS A 33 -3.84 12.22 11.81
N ALA A 34 -4.79 11.70 11.02
CA ALA A 34 -4.65 11.53 9.58
C ALA A 34 -4.51 12.87 8.86
N GLU A 35 -5.30 13.87 9.24
CA GLU A 35 -5.20 15.24 8.71
C GLU A 35 -3.83 15.86 8.98
N ASP A 36 -3.30 15.70 10.20
CA ASP A 36 -1.96 16.17 10.53
C ASP A 36 -0.86 15.45 9.71
N LEU A 37 -0.98 14.13 9.51
CA LEU A 37 -0.07 13.36 8.65
C LEU A 37 -0.05 13.91 7.22
N VAL A 38 -1.22 14.11 6.62
CA VAL A 38 -1.34 14.61 5.25
C VAL A 38 -0.78 16.03 5.14
N ARG A 39 -1.00 16.88 6.15
CA ARG A 39 -0.38 18.21 6.24
C ARG A 39 1.14 18.13 6.29
N ARG A 40 1.70 17.20 7.09
CA ARG A 40 3.16 16.99 7.21
C ARG A 40 3.78 16.49 5.91
N TYR A 41 3.12 15.60 5.17
CA TYR A 41 3.60 15.16 3.84
C TYR A 41 3.73 16.32 2.84
N GLY A 42 2.88 17.34 2.96
CA GLY A 42 2.95 18.55 2.14
C GLY A 42 4.04 19.55 2.54
N ASN A 43 4.77 19.31 3.65
CA ASN A 43 5.76 20.25 4.15
C ASN A 43 7.05 20.22 3.33
N LYS A 44 7.20 21.19 2.42
CA LYS A 44 8.39 21.35 1.56
C LYS A 44 9.69 21.56 2.34
N LEU A 45 9.64 22.06 3.58
CA LEU A 45 10.84 22.29 4.41
C LEU A 45 11.50 21.01 4.90
N LEU A 46 10.75 19.89 4.94
CA LEU A 46 11.33 18.58 5.27
C LEU A 46 12.25 18.06 4.16
N ALA A 47 12.17 18.63 2.94
CA ALA A 47 12.93 18.21 1.76
C ALA A 47 12.91 16.69 1.53
N ASP A 48 11.81 16.05 1.93
CA ASP A 48 11.70 14.61 1.95
C ASP A 48 11.38 14.07 0.55
N THR A 49 12.25 13.22 0.01
CA THR A 49 12.13 12.78 -1.38
C THR A 49 11.36 11.48 -1.48
N VAL A 50 10.59 11.34 -2.56
CA VAL A 50 9.91 10.07 -2.90
C VAL A 50 10.91 8.92 -3.00
N ALA A 51 12.12 9.18 -3.49
CA ALA A 51 13.19 8.18 -3.55
C ALA A 51 13.56 7.67 -2.16
N ARG A 52 13.79 8.56 -1.19
CA ARG A 52 14.14 8.19 0.18
C ARG A 52 12.98 7.50 0.92
N VAL A 53 11.77 8.06 0.83
CA VAL A 53 10.58 7.52 1.49
C VAL A 53 10.15 6.20 0.87
N GLY A 54 10.39 5.99 -0.42
CA GLY A 54 10.05 4.79 -1.18
C GLY A 54 11.06 3.65 -1.07
N ALA A 55 12.35 3.96 -0.84
CA ALA A 55 13.45 2.97 -0.76
C ALA A 55 13.20 1.80 0.21
N ASP A 56 13.81 0.65 -0.07
CA ASP A 56 13.60 -0.64 0.60
C ASP A 56 12.15 -1.17 0.45
N PRO A 57 11.62 -1.29 -0.80
CA PRO A 57 10.29 -1.82 -1.03
C PRO A 57 10.15 -3.28 -0.61
N LYS A 58 11.23 -4.09 -0.68
CA LYS A 58 11.19 -5.51 -0.27
C LYS A 58 10.73 -5.67 1.18
N ARG A 59 11.21 -4.84 2.10
CA ARG A 59 10.76 -4.84 3.50
C ARG A 59 9.31 -4.35 3.61
N LYS A 60 8.96 -3.23 2.95
CA LYS A 60 7.62 -2.60 3.03
C LYS A 60 6.50 -3.44 2.43
N LEU A 61 6.83 -4.29 1.47
CA LEU A 61 5.93 -5.28 0.87
C LEU A 61 5.80 -6.54 1.72
N GLY A 62 6.55 -6.67 2.81
CA GLY A 62 6.49 -7.82 3.70
C GLY A 62 5.10 -8.02 4.30
N LYS A 63 4.78 -9.29 4.59
CA LYS A 63 3.48 -9.77 5.08
C LYS A 63 2.86 -8.94 6.22
N ASN A 64 3.69 -8.46 7.13
CA ASN A 64 3.28 -7.74 8.34
C ASN A 64 3.70 -6.26 8.34
N ASP A 65 4.22 -5.74 7.22
CA ASP A 65 4.66 -4.34 7.09
C ASP A 65 3.53 -3.47 6.50
N ARG A 66 3.85 -2.22 6.18
CA ARG A 66 2.92 -1.10 5.98
C ARG A 66 1.84 -1.32 4.92
N LEU A 67 2.08 -2.11 3.87
CA LEU A 67 1.07 -2.33 2.83
C LEU A 67 0.26 -3.60 3.07
N ILE A 68 0.93 -4.75 3.12
CA ILE A 68 0.26 -6.05 3.27
C ILE A 68 -0.30 -6.22 4.68
N GLY A 69 0.46 -5.82 5.70
CA GLY A 69 -0.01 -5.84 7.08
C GLY A 69 -1.24 -4.95 7.28
N ALA A 70 -1.24 -3.74 6.71
CA ALA A 70 -2.40 -2.85 6.77
C ALA A 70 -3.62 -3.44 6.05
N ALA A 71 -3.44 -3.99 4.84
CA ALA A 71 -4.54 -4.62 4.12
C ALA A 71 -5.11 -5.84 4.86
N ARG A 72 -4.26 -6.68 5.45
CA ARG A 72 -4.69 -7.81 6.30
C ARG A 72 -5.47 -7.29 7.52
N PHE A 73 -4.92 -6.30 8.21
CA PHE A 73 -5.53 -5.73 9.40
C PHE A 73 -6.93 -5.15 9.12
N CYS A 74 -7.12 -4.49 7.97
CA CYS A 74 -8.44 -4.06 7.52
C CYS A 74 -9.39 -5.26 7.34
N LEU A 75 -8.96 -6.30 6.61
CA LEU A 75 -9.78 -7.48 6.35
C LEU A 75 -10.15 -8.23 7.64
N ASP A 76 -9.21 -8.37 8.57
CA ASP A 76 -9.43 -9.00 9.88
C ASP A 76 -10.47 -8.23 10.71
N ASN A 77 -10.64 -6.93 10.44
CA ASN A 77 -11.65 -6.06 11.06
C ASN A 77 -12.86 -5.78 10.15
N SER A 78 -13.09 -6.63 9.14
CA SER A 78 -14.22 -6.50 8.18
C SER A 78 -14.26 -5.17 7.40
N ILE A 79 -13.13 -4.48 7.29
CA ILE A 79 -12.96 -3.28 6.45
C ILE A 79 -12.36 -3.71 5.11
N ASN A 80 -12.88 -3.19 4.00
CA ASN A 80 -12.35 -3.46 2.67
C ASN A 80 -11.18 -2.51 2.33
N PRO A 81 -9.93 -2.99 2.21
CA PRO A 81 -8.76 -2.16 1.93
C PRO A 81 -8.61 -1.89 0.42
N SER A 82 -9.66 -1.39 -0.23
CA SER A 82 -9.70 -1.21 -1.68
C SER A 82 -8.56 -0.36 -2.21
N THR A 83 -8.32 0.78 -1.56
CA THR A 83 -7.33 1.76 -2.00
C THR A 83 -5.92 1.23 -1.82
N ILE A 84 -5.65 0.55 -0.69
CA ILE A 84 -4.36 -0.10 -0.45
C ILE A 84 -4.10 -1.18 -1.52
N ILE A 85 -5.12 -1.99 -1.85
CA ILE A 85 -5.01 -3.02 -2.87
C ILE A 85 -4.74 -2.40 -4.25
N ASP A 86 -5.44 -1.33 -4.61
CA ASP A 86 -5.32 -0.68 -5.93
C ASP A 86 -3.94 -0.08 -6.17
N VAL A 87 -3.28 0.46 -5.14
CA VAL A 87 -1.95 1.07 -5.27
C VAL A 87 -0.80 0.07 -5.11
N LEU A 88 -1.06 -1.14 -4.60
CA LEU A 88 -0.03 -2.14 -4.32
C LEU A 88 0.84 -2.49 -5.56
N PRO A 89 0.29 -2.66 -6.79
CA PRO A 89 1.12 -2.91 -7.98
C PRO A 89 2.14 -1.80 -8.28
N LEU A 90 1.87 -0.55 -7.89
CA LEU A 90 2.79 0.58 -8.09
C LEU A 90 4.04 0.43 -7.21
N ALA A 91 3.90 -0.15 -6.02
CA ALA A 91 5.03 -0.40 -5.13
C ALA A 91 6.01 -1.43 -5.72
N PHE A 92 5.53 -2.41 -6.48
CA PHE A 92 6.40 -3.35 -7.21
C PHE A 92 7.10 -2.71 -8.41
N SER A 93 6.55 -1.63 -8.96
CA SER A 93 7.15 -0.89 -10.07
C SER A 93 8.12 0.20 -9.61
N PHE A 94 8.28 0.40 -8.30
CA PHE A 94 9.18 1.40 -7.75
C PHE A 94 10.64 1.03 -8.03
N ASP A 95 11.39 1.96 -8.62
CA ASP A 95 12.77 1.77 -9.04
C ASP A 95 13.57 3.07 -8.86
N VAL A 96 14.60 3.03 -8.02
CA VAL A 96 15.51 4.16 -7.77
C VAL A 96 16.97 3.71 -7.84
N GLU A 97 17.81 4.59 -8.38
CA GLU A 97 19.18 4.25 -8.79
C GLU A 97 20.06 3.68 -7.67
N ASN A 98 19.89 4.17 -6.44
CA ASN A 98 20.72 3.82 -5.28
C ASN A 98 20.03 2.88 -4.28
N ASP A 99 19.05 2.09 -4.73
CA ASP A 99 18.40 1.09 -3.90
C ASP A 99 18.42 -0.30 -4.58
N PRO A 100 19.32 -1.21 -4.15
CA PRO A 100 19.34 -2.57 -4.65
C PRO A 100 18.01 -3.32 -4.43
N SER A 101 17.27 -2.98 -3.37
CA SER A 101 15.98 -3.60 -3.07
C SER A 101 14.94 -3.25 -4.13
N SER A 102 14.84 -1.97 -4.51
CA SER A 102 13.91 -1.55 -5.57
C SER A 102 14.24 -2.19 -6.91
N LYS A 103 15.53 -2.26 -7.27
CA LYS A 103 15.96 -2.89 -8.52
C LYS A 103 15.60 -4.38 -8.56
N GLU A 104 15.82 -5.10 -7.46
CA GLU A 104 15.48 -6.52 -7.35
C GLU A 104 13.97 -6.74 -7.52
N VAL A 105 13.16 -6.01 -6.74
CA VAL A 105 11.70 -6.15 -6.73
C VAL A 105 11.10 -5.77 -8.09
N CYS A 106 11.53 -4.64 -8.67
CA CYS A 106 11.03 -4.16 -9.95
C CYS A 106 11.41 -5.09 -11.11
N SER A 107 12.64 -5.61 -11.13
CA SER A 107 13.06 -6.58 -12.16
C SER A 107 12.27 -7.88 -12.07
N TYR A 108 12.12 -8.43 -10.85
CA TYR A 108 11.34 -9.64 -10.65
C TYR A 108 9.88 -9.45 -11.04
N TYR A 109 9.29 -8.31 -10.71
CA TYR A 109 7.91 -7.96 -11.09
C TYR A 109 7.72 -7.87 -12.60
N LYS A 110 8.65 -7.25 -13.32
CA LYS A 110 8.61 -7.15 -14.78
C LYS A 110 8.72 -8.53 -15.46
N GLU A 111 9.54 -9.41 -14.90
CA GLU A 111 9.81 -10.74 -15.46
C GLU A 111 8.71 -11.77 -15.14
N HIS A 112 8.22 -11.80 -13.90
CA HIS A 112 7.33 -12.86 -13.40
C HIS A 112 5.88 -12.39 -13.18
N GLY A 113 5.63 -11.08 -13.19
CA GLY A 113 4.32 -10.48 -12.97
C GLY A 113 3.88 -10.42 -11.50
N LEU A 114 2.65 -9.93 -11.29
CA LEU A 114 2.13 -9.58 -9.98
C LEU A 114 1.94 -10.79 -9.06
N ALA A 115 1.37 -11.88 -9.58
CA ALA A 115 1.05 -13.07 -8.79
C ALA A 115 2.30 -13.68 -8.13
N GLU A 116 3.35 -13.88 -8.90
CA GLU A 116 4.62 -14.42 -8.39
C GLU A 116 5.34 -13.44 -7.47
N SER A 117 5.25 -12.14 -7.75
CA SER A 117 5.85 -11.09 -6.89
C SER A 117 5.19 -11.05 -5.52
N ILE A 118 3.87 -11.20 -5.45
CA ILE A 118 3.12 -11.27 -4.20
C ILE A 118 3.51 -12.53 -3.41
N LYS A 119 3.62 -13.70 -4.05
CA LYS A 119 4.06 -14.93 -3.38
C LYS A 119 5.45 -14.76 -2.77
N LYS A 120 6.39 -14.21 -3.54
CA LYS A 120 7.79 -14.07 -3.13
C LYS A 120 8.02 -13.01 -2.05
N TYR A 121 7.48 -11.81 -2.24
CA TYR A 121 7.80 -10.66 -1.38
C TYR A 121 6.78 -10.41 -0.28
N CYS A 122 5.51 -10.69 -0.54
CA CYS A 122 4.42 -10.46 0.42
C CYS A 122 4.10 -11.70 1.27
N GLN A 123 4.64 -12.86 0.90
CA GLN A 123 4.35 -14.14 1.55
C GLN A 123 2.85 -14.43 1.60
N LEU A 124 2.12 -14.00 0.56
CA LEU A 124 0.71 -14.31 0.37
C LEU A 124 0.57 -15.46 -0.63
N ASN A 125 -0.28 -16.42 -0.32
CA ASN A 125 -0.57 -17.54 -1.21
C ASN A 125 -1.99 -17.46 -1.80
N GLU A 126 -2.29 -18.33 -2.77
CA GLU A 126 -3.55 -18.32 -3.52
C GLU A 126 -4.79 -18.68 -2.68
N THR A 127 -4.61 -19.28 -1.50
CA THR A 127 -5.73 -19.62 -0.61
C THR A 127 -6.11 -18.46 0.30
N GLU A 128 -5.25 -17.44 0.43
CA GLU A 128 -5.56 -16.24 1.22
C GLU A 128 -6.51 -15.30 0.44
N PRO A 129 -7.63 -14.85 1.05
CA PRO A 129 -8.60 -13.96 0.37
C PRO A 129 -7.97 -12.69 -0.19
N LEU A 130 -6.96 -12.13 0.50
CA LEU A 130 -6.25 -10.93 0.07
C LEU A 130 -5.54 -11.13 -1.27
N PHE A 131 -4.95 -12.32 -1.52
CA PHE A 131 -4.31 -12.63 -2.80
C PHE A 131 -5.32 -12.51 -3.94
N GLY A 132 -6.47 -13.18 -3.82
CA GLY A 132 -7.52 -13.14 -4.84
C GLY A 132 -8.03 -11.72 -5.11
N LYS A 133 -8.23 -10.92 -4.05
CA LYS A 133 -8.65 -9.51 -4.17
C LYS A 133 -7.63 -8.67 -4.94
N ILE A 134 -6.33 -8.82 -4.66
CA ILE A 134 -5.28 -8.07 -5.36
C ILE A 134 -5.24 -8.42 -6.85
N ILE A 135 -5.27 -9.72 -7.19
CA ILE A 135 -5.25 -10.15 -8.59
C ILE A 135 -6.51 -9.68 -9.35
N ALA A 136 -7.67 -9.67 -8.70
CA ALA A 136 -8.90 -9.17 -9.30
C ALA A 136 -8.84 -7.66 -9.57
N ALA A 137 -8.31 -6.88 -8.62
CA ALA A 137 -8.15 -5.43 -8.76
C ALA A 137 -7.19 -5.06 -9.90
N ASP A 138 -6.01 -5.71 -9.99
CA ASP A 138 -5.05 -5.45 -11.08
C ASP A 138 -5.66 -5.74 -12.46
N LYS A 139 -6.41 -6.85 -12.60
CA LYS A 139 -7.11 -7.17 -13.85
C LYS A 139 -8.17 -6.13 -14.23
N LYS A 140 -8.88 -5.57 -13.25
CA LYS A 140 -9.88 -4.52 -13.47
C LYS A 140 -9.19 -3.22 -13.93
N ASN A 141 -8.15 -2.79 -13.22
CA ASN A 141 -7.43 -1.54 -13.51
C ASN A 141 -6.77 -1.57 -14.90
N ARG A 142 -6.24 -2.73 -15.33
CA ARG A 142 -5.70 -2.90 -16.70
C ARG A 142 -6.76 -2.84 -17.81
N LYS A 143 -8.03 -3.15 -17.52
CA LYS A 143 -9.13 -3.05 -18.49
C LYS A 143 -9.65 -1.64 -18.63
N GLU A 144 -9.67 -0.86 -17.54
CA GLU A 144 -10.13 0.53 -17.54
C GLU A 144 -9.13 1.50 -18.20
N GLN A 145 -7.86 1.08 -18.35
CA GLN A 145 -6.80 1.84 -19.01
C GLN A 145 -6.65 1.52 -20.52
N LYS A 146 -7.47 0.61 -21.06
CA LYS A 146 -7.53 0.26 -22.49
C LYS A 146 -8.73 0.90 -23.16
#